data_AF-A0A1C7W709-F1
#
_entry.id   AF-A0A1C7W709-F1
#
_cell.length_a   1.000
_cell.length_b   1.000
_cell.length_c   1.000
_cell.angle_alpha   90.00
_cell.angle_beta   90.00
_cell.angle_gamma   90.00
#
_symmetry.space_group_name_H-M   'P 1'
#
loop_
_entity.id
_entity.type
_entity.pdbx_description
1 polymer ?
#
loop_
_entity_poly.entity_id
_entity_poly.type
_entity_poly.pdbx_seq_one_letter_code
_entity_poly.pdbx_strand_id
1 'polypeptide(L)'
;MRKFTMLLGLLISSFAAVGADMSNGADNFYKSDEVTQQKVAFKNQYQMNVVGNLFMPKGMDQNAQHPAIVIGHPQIMSKAAF
;
A
#
# COMPACT_ATOMS: atom_id res chain seq x y z
N MET A 1 -15.89 -50.06 -5.52
CA MET A 1 -15.19 -49.59 -4.31
C MET A 1 -14.19 -48.46 -4.57
N ARG A 2 -13.17 -48.61 -5.45
CA ARG A 2 -12.11 -47.59 -5.64
C ARG A 2 -12.55 -46.20 -6.15
N LYS A 3 -13.61 -46.12 -6.98
CA LYS A 3 -14.11 -44.84 -7.54
C LYS A 3 -14.76 -43.95 -6.47
N PHE A 4 -15.39 -44.54 -5.45
CA PHE A 4 -15.97 -43.80 -4.33
C PHE A 4 -14.90 -43.25 -3.38
N THR A 5 -13.78 -43.97 -3.23
CA THR A 5 -12.64 -43.52 -2.42
C THR A 5 -11.94 -42.30 -3.03
N MET A 6 -11.84 -42.22 -4.37
CA MET A 6 -11.30 -41.03 -5.05
C MET A 6 -12.23 -39.81 -4.93
N LEU A 7 -13.55 -40.03 -5.01
CA LEU A 7 -14.53 -38.94 -4.89
C LEU A 7 -14.53 -38.33 -3.48
N LEU A 8 -14.34 -39.16 -2.44
CA LEU A 8 -14.20 -38.70 -1.06
C LEU A 8 -12.91 -37.91 -0.86
N GLY A 9 -11.79 -38.32 -1.48
CA GLY A 9 -10.52 -37.58 -1.43
C GLY A 9 -10.61 -36.18 -2.05
N LEU A 10 -11.36 -36.03 -3.15
CA LEU A 10 -11.56 -34.74 -3.82
C LEU A 10 -12.45 -33.77 -3.00
N LEU A 11 -13.37 -34.30 -2.19
CA LEU A 11 -14.23 -33.48 -1.32
C LEU A 11 -13.45 -32.93 -0.12
N ILE A 12 -12.42 -33.62 0.37
CA ILE A 12 -11.60 -33.17 1.51
C ILE A 12 -10.63 -32.04 1.10
N SER A 13 -10.17 -32.00 -0.16
CA SER A 13 -9.29 -30.92 -0.64
C SER A 13 -9.96 -29.55 -0.75
N SER A 14 -11.30 -29.49 -0.77
CA SER A 14 -12.07 -28.25 -0.95
C SER A 14 -12.10 -27.34 0.29
N PHE A 15 -11.60 -27.79 1.44
CA PHE A 15 -11.63 -27.02 2.69
C PHE A 15 -10.31 -26.30 3.02
N ALA A 16 -9.28 -26.41 2.15
CA ALA A 16 -7.94 -25.89 2.43
C ALA A 16 -7.74 -24.39 2.13
N ALA A 17 -8.80 -23.63 1.84
CA ALA A 17 -8.71 -22.19 1.57
C ALA A 17 -9.49 -21.38 2.62
N VAL A 18 -9.02 -21.42 3.88
CA VAL A 18 -9.37 -20.41 4.87
C VAL A 18 -8.54 -19.17 4.55
N GLY A 19 -9.18 -18.11 4.04
CA GLY A 19 -8.51 -16.83 3.83
C GLY A 19 -7.97 -16.29 5.15
N ALA A 20 -6.72 -15.81 5.16
CA ALA A 20 -6.16 -15.18 6.34
C ALA A 20 -6.94 -13.90 6.68
N ASP A 21 -7.36 -13.76 7.94
CA ASP A 21 -7.96 -12.52 8.41
C ASP A 21 -6.88 -11.42 8.50
N MET A 22 -6.88 -10.51 7.54
CA MET A 22 -5.98 -9.34 7.52
C MET A 22 -6.62 -8.09 8.13
N SER A 23 -7.83 -8.21 8.71
CA SER A 23 -8.54 -7.06 9.29
C SER A 23 -7.92 -6.56 10.61
N ASN A 24 -7.15 -7.40 11.29
CA ASN A 24 -6.65 -7.19 12.65
C ASN A 24 -5.11 -7.03 12.72
N GLY A 25 -4.49 -6.30 11.79
CA GLY A 25 -3.02 -6.09 11.86
C GLY A 25 -2.38 -5.16 10.84
N ALA A 26 -3.11 -4.68 9.84
CA ALA A 26 -2.58 -3.65 8.94
C ALA A 26 -2.70 -2.28 9.61
N ASP A 27 -1.58 -1.72 10.07
CA ASP A 27 -1.51 -0.30 10.38
C ASP A 27 -1.48 0.51 9.06
N ASN A 28 -2.65 0.60 8.43
CA ASN A 28 -2.86 1.33 7.18
C ASN A 28 -2.56 2.84 7.31
N PHE A 29 -2.32 3.32 8.53
CA PHE A 29 -2.03 4.71 8.85
C PHE A 29 -0.71 4.86 9.60
N TYR A 30 0.19 3.87 9.49
CA TYR A 30 1.50 3.91 10.10
C TYR A 30 2.22 5.23 9.78
N LYS A 31 2.74 5.85 10.83
CA LYS A 31 3.59 7.03 10.74
C LYS A 31 4.95 6.68 11.33
N SER A 32 5.99 6.81 10.52
CA SER A 32 7.36 6.59 10.98
C SER A 32 7.93 7.85 11.61
N ASP A 33 8.60 7.69 12.74
CA ASP A 33 9.40 8.75 13.36
C ASP A 33 10.75 8.97 12.68
N GLU A 34 11.12 8.17 11.68
CA GLU A 34 12.40 8.29 10.96
C GLU A 34 12.34 9.24 9.76
N VAL A 35 11.12 9.65 9.36
CA VAL A 35 10.91 10.52 8.21
C VAL A 35 10.14 11.78 8.57
N THR A 36 10.33 12.84 7.80
CA THR A 36 9.49 14.04 7.80
C THR A 36 8.51 13.98 6.64
N GLN A 37 7.23 14.23 6.92
CA GLN A 37 6.21 14.42 5.89
C GLN A 37 6.01 15.92 5.61
N GLN A 38 6.15 16.32 4.35
CA GLN A 38 5.88 17.67 3.88
C GLN A 38 4.74 17.66 2.86
N LYS A 39 3.74 18.53 3.03
CA LYS A 39 2.76 18.81 1.98
C LYS A 39 3.43 19.64 0.89
N VAL A 40 3.40 19.15 -0.33
CA VAL A 40 3.97 19.84 -1.51
C VAL A 40 2.86 20.13 -2.52
N ALA A 41 3.02 21.23 -3.25
CA ALA A 41 2.16 21.60 -4.36
C ALA A 41 3.03 22.10 -5.51
N PHE A 42 2.80 21.59 -6.71
CA PHE A 42 3.52 21.99 -7.91
C PHE A 42 2.59 22.02 -9.12
N LYS A 43 3.02 22.74 -10.16
CA LYS A 43 2.29 22.82 -11.43
C LYS A 43 2.68 21.64 -12.32
N ASN A 44 1.69 20.93 -12.85
CA ASN A 44 1.95 19.99 -13.95
C ASN A 44 2.02 20.73 -15.30
N GLN A 45 2.29 19.99 -16.38
CA GLN A 45 2.37 20.54 -17.74
C GLN A 45 1.10 21.28 -18.20
N TYR A 46 -0.05 21.02 -17.58
CA TYR A 46 -1.34 21.66 -17.87
C TYR A 46 -1.63 22.84 -16.94
N GLN A 47 -0.65 23.32 -16.16
CA GLN A 47 -0.81 24.40 -15.18
C GLN A 47 -1.79 24.09 -14.04
N MET A 48 -2.15 22.83 -13.85
CA MET A 48 -2.96 22.40 -12.71
C MET A 48 -2.10 22.25 -11.46
N ASN A 49 -2.67 22.56 -10.30
CA ASN A 49 -2.02 22.30 -9.02
C ASN A 49 -2.11 20.81 -8.68
N VAL A 50 -0.97 20.12 -8.70
CA VAL A 50 -0.85 18.76 -8.16
C VAL A 50 -0.36 18.87 -6.72
N VAL A 51 -1.09 18.25 -5.80
CA VAL A 51 -0.73 18.20 -4.38
C VAL A 51 -0.27 16.80 -4.01
N GLY A 52 0.71 16.71 -3.12
CA GLY A 52 1.26 15.44 -2.67
C GLY A 52 1.88 15.53 -1.28
N ASN A 53 2.28 14.38 -0.78
CA ASN A 53 3.11 14.28 0.41
C ASN A 53 4.51 13.86 -0.01
N LEU A 54 5.51 14.65 0.36
CA LEU A 54 6.92 14.30 0.25
C LEU A 54 7.37 13.71 1.58
N PHE A 55 7.97 12.53 1.55
CA PHE A 55 8.59 11.90 2.71
C PHE A 55 10.10 11.92 2.55
N MET A 56 10.82 12.44 3.54
CA MET A 56 12.29 12.51 3.54
C MET A 56 12.83 11.93 4.85
N PRO A 57 13.89 11.09 4.82
CA PRO A 57 14.58 10.67 6.03
C PRO A 57 15.11 11.86 6.83
N LYS A 58 14.96 11.81 8.15
CA LYS A 58 15.54 12.81 9.05
C LYS A 58 17.07 12.76 8.94
N GLY A 59 17.72 13.93 8.91
CA GLY A 59 19.18 14.04 8.84
C GLY A 59 19.81 13.76 7.47
N MET A 60 19.00 13.52 6.43
CA MET A 60 19.50 13.45 5.04
C MET A 60 20.14 14.78 4.62
N ASP A 61 21.31 14.73 4.00
CA ASP A 61 21.92 15.91 3.37
C ASP A 61 21.11 16.34 2.14
N GLN A 62 20.41 17.47 2.26
CA GLN A 62 19.54 18.00 1.21
C GLN A 62 20.30 18.61 0.03
N ASN A 63 21.61 18.86 0.18
CA ASN A 63 22.45 19.43 -0.89
C ASN A 63 23.08 18.34 -1.77
N ALA A 64 22.98 17.08 -1.36
CA ALA A 64 23.44 15.93 -2.14
C ALA A 64 22.32 15.38 -3.04
N GLN A 65 22.73 14.73 -4.14
CA GLN A 65 21.80 14.06 -5.04
C GLN A 65 21.40 12.69 -4.47
N HIS A 66 20.09 12.49 -4.27
CA HIS A 66 19.52 11.21 -3.79
C HIS A 66 18.56 10.61 -4.82
N PRO A 67 18.47 9.28 -4.92
CA PRO A 67 17.40 8.64 -5.67
C PRO A 67 16.04 8.97 -5.06
N ALA A 68 15.03 9.15 -5.91
CA ALA A 68 13.67 9.42 -5.48
C ALA A 68 12.70 8.39 -6.09
N ILE A 69 11.64 8.06 -5.34
CA ILE A 69 10.57 7.17 -5.78
C ILE A 69 9.28 7.97 -5.85
N VAL A 70 8.57 7.89 -6.98
CA VAL A 70 7.26 8.51 -7.16
C VAL A 70 6.20 7.43 -7.07
N ILE A 71 5.26 7.58 -6.14
CA ILE A 71 4.16 6.63 -5.91
C ILE A 71 2.84 7.29 -6.30
N GLY A 72 2.10 6.66 -7.21
CA GLY A 72 0.74 7.05 -7.55
C GLY A 72 -0.26 6.46 -6.55
N HIS A 73 -1.22 7.26 -6.11
CA HIS A 73 -2.32 6.74 -5.28
C HIS A 73 -3.25 5.85 -6.12
N PRO A 74 -3.73 4.71 -5.58
CA PRO A 74 -4.78 3.92 -6.23
C PRO A 74 -6.02 4.79 -6.46
N GLN A 75 -6.74 4.58 -7.56
CA GLN A 75 -7.90 5.41 -7.94
C GLN A 75 -9.02 5.46 -6.87
N ILE A 76 -9.06 4.49 -5.96
CA ILE A 76 -10.04 4.37 -4.86
C ILE A 76 -9.70 5.26 -3.64
N MET A 77 -8.46 5.72 -3.46
CA MET A 77 -8.07 6.51 -2.29
C MET A 77 -7.82 7.97 -2.66
N SER A 78 -8.89 8.74 -2.87
CA SER A 78 -8.85 10.14 -2.49
C SER A 78 -9.05 10.18 -0.97
N LYS A 79 -8.20 10.94 -0.26
CA LYS A 79 -8.36 11.09 1.18
C LYS A 79 -9.64 11.88 1.42
N ALA A 80 -10.75 11.18 1.68
CA ALA A 80 -11.96 11.80 2.19
C ALA A 80 -11.60 12.44 3.53
N ALA A 81 -11.71 13.77 3.59
CA ALA A 81 -11.71 14.47 4.85
C ALA A 81 -12.98 14.04 5.61
N PHE A 82 -12.79 13.38 6.75
CA PHE A 82 -13.72 13.46 7.86
C PHE A 82 -13.04 14.30 8.94
#